data_AF-K1TC68-F1
#
_entry.id   AF-K1TC68-F1
#
_cell.length_a   1.000
_cell.length_b   1.000
_cell.length_c   1.000
_cell.angle_alpha   90.00
_cell.angle_beta   90.00
_cell.angle_gamma   90.00
#
_symmetry.space_group_name_H-M   'P 1'
#
loop_
_entity.id
_entity.type
_entity.pdbx_description
1 polymer ?
#
loop_
_entity_poly.entity_id
_entity_poly.type
_entity_poly.pdbx_seq_one_letter_code
_entity_poly.pdbx_strand_id
1 'polypeptide(L)'
;MVLEAENGELYGTAKVITDAKGSYISHLDSGNGSVRFSFVNVPEDGEYALTVVFVKSANRKKKYLEITVNADESYPMEFPETKAWSREGRTQTLISLNKGDNTIELKNPIGSPMDSAATQYKNMGKELKRATKLYAEKHNVPEKPIVYSICEWGTNQPWKWGAEAGNLWRTTPDIKPIWPSVLAIYEANVRLYKYASVGAWNDPDMLEVGNGKLTYEENKSHFSLWCMMAAPLILGNDIRTFINSDGEVDESNKVLSILKNKELIAIDQDKKGCQCRRVKTNVISDVLVKPLEGGEVAVCLFNKSPSTLNMTVSLKSIADEAFVDLNNSGNYQYTELWDNETSVTNDKITA
;
A
#
# COMPACT_ATOMS: atom_id res chain seq x y z
N MET A 1 7.36 -23.76 -33.46
CA MET A 1 6.54 -24.71 -32.67
C MET A 1 5.15 -24.11 -32.52
N VAL A 2 4.10 -24.93 -32.57
CA VAL A 2 2.70 -24.50 -32.36
C VAL A 2 2.17 -25.22 -31.13
N LEU A 3 1.53 -24.48 -30.23
CA LEU A 3 0.91 -25.00 -29.01
C LEU A 3 -0.61 -25.05 -29.24
N GLU A 4 -1.11 -26.22 -29.63
CA GLU A 4 -2.52 -26.42 -29.96
C GLU A 4 -3.39 -26.49 -28.70
N ALA A 5 -4.62 -25.98 -28.78
CA ALA A 5 -5.54 -25.89 -27.65
C ALA A 5 -5.77 -27.25 -26.95
N GLU A 6 -5.83 -28.32 -27.73
CA GLU A 6 -6.08 -29.69 -27.27
C GLU A 6 -4.91 -30.30 -26.48
N ASN A 7 -3.70 -29.74 -26.63
CA ASN A 7 -2.49 -30.24 -25.99
C ASN A 7 -2.17 -29.51 -24.67
N GLY A 8 -2.99 -28.53 -24.30
CA GLY A 8 -2.84 -27.79 -23.05
C GLY A 8 -3.40 -28.56 -21.85
N GLU A 9 -2.64 -28.60 -20.76
CA GLU A 9 -3.14 -29.04 -19.46
C GLU A 9 -4.06 -27.94 -18.90
N LEU A 10 -5.34 -28.26 -18.71
CA LEU A 10 -6.34 -27.31 -18.24
C LEU A 10 -6.54 -27.40 -16.73
N TYR A 11 -6.63 -26.24 -16.07
CA TYR A 11 -6.88 -26.13 -14.64
C TYR A 11 -8.10 -25.26 -14.35
N GLY A 12 -8.77 -25.55 -13.24
CA GLY A 12 -9.92 -24.78 -12.76
C GLY A 12 -11.09 -24.81 -13.75
N THR A 13 -11.56 -23.63 -14.17
CA THR A 13 -12.69 -23.49 -15.09
C THR A 13 -12.31 -23.59 -16.56
N ALA A 14 -11.02 -23.65 -16.90
CA ALA A 14 -10.53 -23.64 -18.27
C ALA A 14 -11.07 -24.82 -19.08
N LYS A 15 -11.48 -24.57 -20.33
CA LYS A 15 -12.05 -25.59 -21.23
C LYS A 15 -11.62 -25.38 -22.67
N VAL A 16 -11.36 -26.49 -23.37
CA VAL A 16 -11.27 -26.50 -24.83
C VAL A 16 -12.69 -26.42 -25.40
N ILE A 17 -12.89 -25.47 -26.31
CA ILE A 17 -14.10 -25.31 -27.10
C ILE A 17 -13.74 -25.62 -28.55
N THR A 18 -14.47 -26.53 -29.17
CA THR A 18 -14.29 -26.89 -30.58
C THR A 18 -15.50 -26.43 -31.38
N ASP A 19 -15.25 -25.71 -32.47
CA ASP A 19 -16.26 -25.32 -33.44
C ASP A 19 -15.88 -25.77 -34.86
N ALA A 20 -16.73 -25.47 -35.85
CA ALA A 20 -16.51 -25.88 -37.25
C ALA A 20 -15.21 -25.37 -37.90
N LYS A 21 -14.51 -24.44 -37.26
CA LYS A 21 -13.30 -23.79 -37.73
C LYS A 21 -12.10 -24.06 -36.80
N GLY A 22 -12.20 -25.01 -35.86
CA GLY A 22 -11.10 -25.45 -34.99
C GLY A 22 -11.37 -25.25 -33.50
N SER A 23 -10.36 -25.54 -32.68
CA SER A 23 -10.45 -25.48 -31.22
C SER A 23 -9.74 -24.27 -30.61
N TYR A 24 -10.23 -23.82 -29.47
CA TYR A 24 -9.62 -22.75 -28.68
C TYR A 24 -9.90 -22.95 -27.20
N ILE A 25 -9.09 -22.33 -26.33
CA ILE A 25 -9.28 -22.41 -24.89
C ILE A 25 -10.11 -21.20 -24.42
N SER A 26 -11.07 -21.46 -23.54
CA SER A 26 -11.95 -20.46 -22.94
C SER A 26 -11.99 -20.59 -21.41
N HIS A 27 -12.66 -19.65 -20.73
CA HIS A 27 -12.81 -19.60 -19.26
C HIS A 27 -11.48 -19.46 -18.50
N LEU A 28 -10.57 -18.65 -19.02
CA LEU A 28 -9.30 -18.27 -18.38
C LEU A 28 -9.43 -17.04 -17.47
N ASP A 29 -10.62 -16.45 -17.39
CA ASP A 29 -10.87 -15.17 -16.73
C ASP A 29 -11.10 -15.28 -15.22
N SER A 30 -11.03 -14.12 -14.55
CA SER A 30 -11.32 -13.98 -13.12
C SER A 30 -10.43 -14.84 -12.20
N GLY A 31 -9.24 -15.21 -12.67
CA GLY A 31 -8.31 -16.07 -11.94
C GLY A 31 -8.80 -17.51 -11.73
N ASN A 32 -9.90 -17.93 -12.37
CA ASN A 32 -10.53 -19.22 -12.11
C ASN A 32 -10.09 -20.33 -13.06
N GLY A 33 -9.41 -20.00 -14.15
CA GLY A 33 -8.91 -20.98 -15.11
C GLY A 33 -7.53 -20.62 -15.66
N SER A 34 -6.73 -21.64 -15.91
CA SER A 34 -5.46 -21.53 -16.60
C SER A 34 -5.28 -22.68 -17.58
N VAL A 35 -4.42 -22.48 -18.58
CA VAL A 35 -3.86 -23.56 -19.39
C VAL A 35 -2.36 -23.57 -19.23
N ARG A 36 -1.76 -24.75 -19.08
CA ARG A 36 -0.31 -24.95 -19.09
C ARG A 36 0.09 -25.82 -20.27
N PHE A 37 1.12 -25.37 -20.98
CA PHE A 37 1.82 -26.16 -21.96
C PHE A 37 3.15 -26.61 -21.36
N SER A 38 3.27 -27.90 -21.14
CA SER A 38 4.51 -28.54 -20.69
C SER A 38 5.34 -28.97 -21.90
N PHE A 39 6.66 -29.11 -21.72
CA PHE A 39 7.59 -29.58 -22.76
C PHE A 39 7.70 -28.64 -23.97
N VAL A 40 7.68 -27.34 -23.72
CA VAL A 40 7.99 -26.31 -24.72
C VAL A 40 9.51 -26.34 -24.94
N ASN A 41 9.96 -27.20 -25.86
CA ASN A 41 11.38 -27.43 -26.10
C ASN A 41 11.99 -26.39 -27.06
N VAL A 42 13.07 -25.74 -26.65
CA VAL A 42 13.81 -24.79 -27.50
C VAL A 42 15.31 -25.14 -27.57
N PRO A 43 15.98 -24.87 -28.70
CA PRO A 43 17.35 -25.35 -28.94
C PRO A 43 18.42 -24.60 -28.14
N GLU A 44 18.17 -23.34 -27.79
CA GLU A 44 19.12 -22.47 -27.08
C GLU A 44 18.40 -21.55 -26.10
N ASP A 45 19.12 -21.07 -25.09
CA ASP A 45 18.64 -20.00 -24.21
C ASP A 45 18.41 -18.71 -25.02
N GLY A 46 17.33 -17.98 -24.76
CA GLY A 46 17.14 -16.68 -25.40
C GLY A 46 15.71 -16.13 -25.33
N GLU A 47 15.51 -14.99 -25.98
CA GLU A 47 14.19 -14.38 -26.17
C GLU A 47 13.49 -14.95 -27.40
N TYR A 48 12.25 -15.38 -27.22
CA TYR A 48 11.40 -15.93 -28.25
C TYR A 48 10.09 -15.15 -28.35
N ALA A 49 9.58 -14.96 -29.57
CA ALA A 49 8.29 -14.33 -29.80
C ALA A 49 7.15 -15.34 -29.55
N LEU A 50 6.40 -15.16 -28.46
CA LEU A 50 5.16 -15.89 -28.22
C LEU A 50 4.01 -15.17 -28.94
N THR A 51 3.41 -15.86 -29.91
CA THR A 51 2.23 -15.37 -30.63
C THR A 51 0.97 -16.01 -30.07
N VAL A 52 0.10 -15.22 -29.46
CA VAL A 52 -1.22 -15.68 -29.01
C VAL A 52 -2.23 -15.38 -30.11
N VAL A 53 -2.78 -16.44 -30.70
CA VAL A 53 -3.93 -16.38 -31.61
C VAL A 53 -5.20 -16.53 -30.77
N PHE A 54 -6.13 -15.60 -30.92
CA PHE A 54 -7.34 -15.56 -30.10
C PHE A 54 -8.60 -15.40 -30.94
N VAL A 55 -9.67 -16.07 -30.52
CA VAL A 55 -10.99 -15.92 -31.13
C VAL A 55 -11.62 -14.61 -30.67
N LYS A 56 -11.98 -13.76 -31.62
CA LYS A 56 -12.57 -12.44 -31.38
C LYS A 56 -14.05 -12.57 -31.07
N SER A 57 -14.46 -11.92 -29.99
CA SER A 57 -15.85 -11.54 -29.77
C SER A 57 -16.00 -10.04 -30.01
N ALA A 58 -17.20 -9.54 -30.33
CA ALA A 58 -17.44 -8.11 -30.30
C ALA A 58 -17.30 -7.63 -28.85
N ASN A 59 -16.19 -6.95 -28.54
CA ASN A 59 -15.91 -6.47 -27.18
C ASN A 59 -15.21 -5.11 -27.25
N ARG A 60 -15.77 -4.15 -26.50
CA ARG A 60 -15.22 -2.79 -26.36
C ARG A 60 -14.34 -2.65 -25.11
N LYS A 61 -14.10 -3.73 -24.38
CA LYS A 61 -13.15 -3.76 -23.27
C LYS A 61 -11.86 -4.42 -23.74
N LYS A 62 -10.73 -3.78 -23.43
CA LYS A 62 -9.41 -4.43 -23.49
C LYS A 62 -9.45 -5.70 -22.65
N LYS A 63 -8.80 -6.76 -23.13
CA LYS A 63 -8.58 -7.98 -22.35
C LYS A 63 -7.11 -8.07 -21.93
N TYR A 64 -6.87 -8.85 -20.90
CA TYR A 64 -5.56 -9.08 -20.33
C TYR A 64 -5.29 -10.59 -20.27
N LEU A 65 -4.03 -10.96 -20.44
CA LEU A 65 -3.52 -12.30 -20.19
C LEU A 65 -2.17 -12.16 -19.49
N GLU A 66 -1.98 -12.97 -18.45
CA GLU A 66 -0.68 -13.20 -17.83
C GLU A 66 -0.11 -14.50 -18.38
N ILE A 67 1.10 -14.42 -18.93
CA ILE A 67 1.88 -15.59 -19.37
C ILE A 67 2.94 -15.84 -18.31
N THR A 68 2.92 -17.01 -17.66
CA THR A 68 3.96 -17.43 -16.73
C THR A 68 4.87 -18.46 -17.38
N VAL A 69 6.17 -18.22 -17.39
CA VAL A 69 7.18 -19.14 -17.92
C VAL A 69 7.97 -19.74 -16.77
N ASN A 70 8.11 -21.06 -16.77
CA ASN A 70 8.90 -21.82 -15.78
C ASN A 70 8.55 -21.51 -14.32
N ALA A 71 7.30 -21.14 -14.04
CA ALA A 71 6.78 -20.70 -12.74
C ALA A 71 7.42 -19.44 -12.12
N ASP A 72 8.44 -18.86 -12.77
CA ASP A 72 9.28 -17.81 -12.19
C ASP A 72 9.06 -16.44 -12.86
N GLU A 73 8.81 -16.42 -14.18
CA GLU A 73 8.72 -15.19 -14.95
C GLU A 73 7.32 -14.94 -15.47
N SER A 74 6.78 -13.74 -15.22
CA SER A 74 5.45 -13.33 -15.68
C SER A 74 5.55 -12.23 -16.73
N TYR A 75 4.86 -12.44 -17.85
CA TYR A 75 4.80 -11.57 -19.00
C TYR A 75 3.36 -11.10 -19.22
N PRO A 76 3.05 -9.81 -18.96
CA PRO A 76 1.73 -9.26 -19.22
C PRO A 76 1.48 -9.13 -20.73
N MET A 77 0.25 -9.41 -21.15
CA MET A 77 -0.18 -9.24 -22.54
C MET A 77 -1.55 -8.56 -22.60
N GLU A 78 -1.60 -7.38 -23.21
CA GLU A 78 -2.85 -6.68 -23.50
C GLU A 78 -3.40 -7.08 -24.88
N PHE A 79 -4.72 -7.17 -24.95
CA PHE A 79 -5.46 -7.42 -26.19
C PHE A 79 -6.23 -6.16 -26.58
N PRO A 80 -6.09 -5.70 -27.83
CA PRO A 80 -6.83 -4.54 -28.31
C PRO A 80 -8.33 -4.83 -28.34
N GLU A 81 -9.14 -3.77 -28.41
CA GLU A 81 -10.58 -3.91 -28.66
C GLU A 81 -10.85 -4.64 -29.98
N THR A 82 -11.81 -5.56 -29.95
CA THR A 82 -12.08 -6.45 -31.08
C THR A 82 -13.44 -6.18 -31.70
N LYS A 83 -13.45 -5.98 -33.02
CA LYS A 83 -14.66 -6.00 -33.86
C LYS A 83 -14.85 -7.40 -34.46
N ALA A 84 -16.11 -7.82 -34.64
CA ALA A 84 -16.47 -9.20 -35.02
C ALA A 84 -16.44 -9.51 -36.52
N TRP A 85 -15.92 -8.63 -37.38
CA TRP A 85 -15.93 -8.83 -38.84
C TRP A 85 -14.90 -9.86 -39.33
N SER A 86 -13.92 -10.23 -38.51
CA SER A 86 -13.06 -11.39 -38.73
C SER A 86 -13.02 -12.25 -37.47
N ARG A 87 -12.72 -13.56 -37.59
CA ARG A 87 -12.81 -14.52 -36.47
C ARG A 87 -11.64 -14.39 -35.51
N GLU A 88 -10.43 -14.28 -36.02
CA GLU A 88 -9.21 -14.39 -35.21
C GLU A 88 -8.46 -13.07 -35.16
N GLY A 89 -7.84 -12.82 -34.01
CA GLY A 89 -6.83 -11.79 -33.82
C GLY A 89 -5.51 -12.44 -33.39
N ARG A 90 -4.43 -11.67 -33.46
CA ARG A 90 -3.11 -12.10 -33.01
C ARG A 90 -2.47 -10.98 -32.22
N THR A 91 -1.78 -11.34 -31.15
CA THR A 91 -0.93 -10.44 -30.38
C THR A 91 0.36 -11.19 -30.04
N GLN A 92 1.45 -10.46 -29.84
CA GLN A 92 2.78 -11.03 -29.63
C GLN A 92 3.45 -10.36 -28.44
N THR A 93 4.21 -11.15 -27.68
CA THR A 93 5.15 -10.66 -26.68
C THR A 93 6.45 -11.45 -26.75
N LEU A 94 7.54 -10.87 -26.29
CA LEU A 94 8.81 -11.58 -26.12
C LEU A 94 8.83 -12.27 -24.76
N ILE A 95 9.22 -13.53 -24.74
CA ILE A 95 9.41 -14.33 -23.52
C ILE A 95 10.81 -14.94 -23.52
N SER A 96 11.44 -15.02 -22.36
CA SER A 96 12.70 -15.75 -22.19
C SER A 96 12.40 -17.23 -22.03
N LEU A 97 13.14 -18.08 -22.75
CA LEU A 97 13.07 -19.53 -22.61
C LEU A 97 14.48 -20.08 -22.41
N ASN A 98 14.57 -21.11 -21.58
CA ASN A 98 15.80 -21.87 -21.35
C ASN A 98 15.94 -22.97 -22.41
N LYS A 99 17.16 -23.33 -22.76
CA LYS A 99 17.47 -24.48 -23.59
C LYS A 99 16.85 -25.75 -23.01
N GLY A 100 16.23 -26.53 -23.88
CA GLY A 100 15.47 -27.71 -23.49
C GLY A 100 14.03 -27.37 -23.13
N ASP A 101 13.46 -28.10 -22.18
CA ASP A 101 12.04 -28.05 -21.88
C ASP A 101 11.67 -26.87 -20.99
N ASN A 102 10.61 -26.17 -21.37
CA ASN A 102 10.00 -25.09 -20.61
C ASN A 102 8.53 -25.38 -20.34
N THR A 103 7.97 -24.66 -19.37
CA THR A 103 6.54 -24.59 -19.12
C THR A 103 6.03 -23.20 -19.44
N ILE A 104 4.90 -23.10 -20.13
CA ILE A 104 4.19 -21.85 -20.39
C ILE A 104 2.77 -21.97 -19.88
N GLU A 105 2.40 -21.17 -18.89
CA GLU A 105 1.04 -21.11 -18.34
C GLU A 105 0.37 -19.79 -18.73
N LEU A 106 -0.87 -19.86 -19.19
CA LEU A 106 -1.69 -18.71 -19.58
C LEU A 106 -2.91 -18.61 -18.65
N LYS A 107 -3.12 -17.45 -18.05
CA LYS A 107 -4.29 -17.16 -17.21
C LYS A 107 -4.65 -15.67 -17.28
N ASN A 108 -5.90 -15.32 -16.98
CA ASN A 108 -6.28 -13.93 -16.77
C ASN A 108 -6.73 -13.75 -15.31
N PRO A 109 -5.87 -13.20 -14.44
CA PRO A 109 -6.19 -13.01 -13.02
C PRO A 109 -7.23 -11.91 -12.77
N ILE A 110 -7.63 -11.15 -13.79
CA ILE A 110 -8.49 -9.97 -13.62
C ILE A 110 -9.97 -10.37 -13.60
N GLY A 111 -10.58 -10.38 -12.42
CA GLY A 111 -12.02 -10.55 -12.22
C GLY A 111 -12.75 -9.27 -11.78
N SER A 112 -12.02 -8.31 -11.24
CA SER A 112 -12.55 -7.08 -10.65
C SER A 112 -11.64 -5.86 -10.89
N PRO A 113 -12.14 -4.62 -10.66
CA PRO A 113 -11.29 -3.43 -10.65
C PRO A 113 -10.12 -3.51 -9.65
N MET A 114 -10.33 -4.20 -8.52
CA MET A 114 -9.28 -4.44 -7.53
C MET A 114 -8.19 -5.36 -8.04
N ASP A 115 -8.55 -6.45 -8.73
CA ASP A 115 -7.56 -7.34 -9.33
C ASP A 115 -6.76 -6.60 -10.42
N SER A 116 -7.44 -5.75 -11.19
CA SER A 116 -6.82 -4.91 -12.21
C SER A 116 -5.81 -3.93 -11.60
N ALA A 117 -6.20 -3.21 -10.55
CA ALA A 117 -5.32 -2.30 -9.83
C ALA A 117 -4.12 -3.06 -9.23
N ALA A 118 -4.39 -4.11 -8.47
CA ALA A 118 -3.35 -4.93 -7.84
C ALA A 118 -2.34 -5.46 -8.87
N THR A 119 -2.81 -5.97 -10.01
CA THR A 119 -1.94 -6.51 -11.06
C THR A 119 -1.06 -5.42 -11.67
N GLN A 120 -1.63 -4.26 -12.01
CA GLN A 120 -0.85 -3.15 -12.59
C GLN A 120 0.23 -2.64 -11.62
N TYR A 121 -0.13 -2.42 -10.35
CA TYR A 121 0.81 -1.96 -9.33
C TYR A 121 1.89 -3.01 -9.00
N LYS A 122 1.53 -4.29 -8.90
CA LYS A 122 2.50 -5.38 -8.71
C LYS A 122 3.50 -5.47 -9.87
N ASN A 123 3.02 -5.32 -11.11
CA ASN A 123 3.89 -5.34 -12.29
C ASN A 123 4.88 -4.18 -12.27
N MET A 124 4.43 -2.96 -11.95
CA MET A 124 5.36 -1.82 -11.77
C MET A 124 6.37 -2.08 -10.65
N GLY A 125 5.95 -2.63 -9.50
CA GLY A 125 6.85 -2.99 -8.41
C GLY A 125 7.94 -3.99 -8.83
N LYS A 126 7.59 -4.98 -9.65
CA LYS A 126 8.56 -5.93 -10.25
C LYS A 126 9.53 -5.22 -11.19
N GLU A 127 9.04 -4.34 -12.06
CA GLU A 127 9.88 -3.61 -13.02
C GLU A 127 10.82 -2.61 -12.34
N LEU A 128 10.42 -1.98 -11.23
CA LEU A 128 11.30 -1.12 -10.43
C LEU A 128 12.49 -1.91 -9.84
N LYS A 129 12.22 -3.12 -9.29
CA LYS A 129 13.27 -4.02 -8.79
C LYS A 129 14.18 -4.51 -9.92
N ARG A 130 13.60 -4.89 -11.06
CA ARG A 130 14.36 -5.28 -12.25
C ARG A 130 15.26 -4.14 -12.74
N ALA A 131 14.73 -2.92 -12.86
CA ALA A 131 15.45 -1.77 -13.37
C ALA A 131 16.63 -1.37 -12.47
N THR A 132 16.44 -1.40 -11.15
CA THR A 132 17.50 -1.08 -10.18
C THR A 132 18.63 -2.11 -10.21
N LYS A 133 18.30 -3.39 -10.29
CA LYS A 133 19.28 -4.48 -10.49
C LYS A 133 20.05 -4.33 -11.80
N LEU A 134 19.36 -4.16 -12.93
CA LEU A 134 20.00 -4.00 -14.24
C LEU A 134 20.91 -2.78 -14.30
N TYR A 135 20.51 -1.66 -13.67
CA TYR A 135 21.33 -0.46 -13.58
C TYR A 135 22.61 -0.72 -12.77
N ALA A 136 22.49 -1.37 -11.62
CA ALA A 136 23.61 -1.74 -10.76
C ALA A 136 24.65 -2.61 -11.49
N GLU A 137 24.17 -3.66 -12.17
CA GLU A 137 25.00 -4.58 -12.95
C GLU A 137 25.70 -3.86 -14.12
N LYS A 138 24.95 -3.09 -14.90
CA LYS A 138 25.48 -2.37 -16.06
C LYS A 138 26.56 -1.34 -15.69
N HIS A 139 26.41 -0.68 -14.55
CA HIS A 139 27.29 0.39 -14.11
C HIS A 139 28.32 -0.04 -13.06
N ASN A 140 28.31 -1.31 -12.64
CA ASN A 140 29.16 -1.85 -11.58
C ASN A 140 29.11 -0.99 -10.29
N VAL A 141 27.89 -0.64 -9.87
CA VAL A 141 27.62 0.11 -8.64
C VAL A 141 26.68 -0.68 -7.74
N PRO A 142 26.65 -0.42 -6.41
CA PRO A 142 25.65 -1.03 -5.54
C PRO A 142 24.22 -0.74 -6.02
N GLU A 143 23.35 -1.74 -5.90
CA GLU A 143 21.92 -1.58 -6.15
C GLU A 143 21.34 -0.51 -5.21
N LYS A 144 20.49 0.36 -5.76
CA LYS A 144 19.78 1.38 -5.00
C LYS A 144 18.28 1.08 -5.05
N PRO A 145 17.72 0.44 -4.00
CA PRO A 145 16.29 0.18 -3.92
C PRO A 145 15.47 1.47 -4.00
N ILE A 146 14.31 1.39 -4.65
CA ILE A 146 13.35 2.49 -4.76
C ILE A 146 12.19 2.21 -3.81
N VAL A 147 11.91 3.14 -2.90
CA VAL A 147 10.67 3.11 -2.12
C VAL A 147 9.50 3.34 -3.08
N TYR A 148 8.56 2.41 -3.11
CA TYR A 148 7.43 2.47 -4.03
C TYR A 148 6.14 2.89 -3.30
N SER A 149 5.71 4.13 -3.56
CA SER A 149 4.44 4.67 -3.05
C SER A 149 3.31 4.50 -4.08
N ILE A 150 2.22 3.88 -3.65
CA ILE A 150 1.03 3.58 -4.46
C ILE A 150 -0.01 4.68 -4.24
N CYS A 151 -0.40 5.39 -5.31
CA CYS A 151 -1.39 6.46 -5.24
C CYS A 151 -2.62 6.13 -6.12
N GLU A 152 -3.55 5.34 -5.57
CA GLU A 152 -4.85 5.03 -6.19
C GLU A 152 -6.05 5.46 -5.32
N TRP A 153 -5.77 6.29 -4.32
CA TRP A 153 -6.75 6.96 -3.46
C TRP A 153 -7.61 6.06 -2.58
N GLY A 154 -7.21 4.79 -2.37
CA GLY A 154 -7.96 3.82 -1.59
C GLY A 154 -9.14 3.19 -2.33
N THR A 155 -9.38 3.59 -3.58
CA THR A 155 -10.53 3.21 -4.41
C THR A 155 -10.69 1.70 -4.53
N ASN A 156 -9.60 0.97 -4.76
CA ASN A 156 -9.63 -0.49 -4.87
C ASN A 156 -8.98 -1.17 -3.67
N GLN A 157 -9.07 -0.56 -2.50
CA GLN A 157 -8.69 -1.17 -1.21
C GLN A 157 -7.23 -1.64 -1.19
N PRO A 158 -6.25 -0.77 -1.48
CA PRO A 158 -4.84 -1.13 -1.60
C PRO A 158 -4.26 -1.73 -0.32
N TRP A 159 -4.84 -1.48 0.84
CA TRP A 159 -4.47 -2.17 2.08
C TRP A 159 -4.62 -3.70 2.03
N LYS A 160 -5.37 -4.25 1.07
CA LYS A 160 -5.49 -5.71 0.88
C LYS A 160 -4.40 -6.35 0.02
N TRP A 161 -3.70 -5.57 -0.79
CA TRP A 161 -2.78 -6.10 -1.81
C TRP A 161 -1.49 -5.28 -2.01
N GLY A 162 -1.44 -4.06 -1.46
CA GLY A 162 -0.39 -3.07 -1.65
C GLY A 162 0.95 -3.51 -1.08
N ALA A 163 0.95 -4.28 0.01
CA ALA A 163 2.16 -4.86 0.61
C ALA A 163 2.90 -5.84 -0.33
N GLU A 164 2.18 -6.46 -1.27
CA GLU A 164 2.78 -7.33 -2.29
C GLU A 164 3.31 -6.53 -3.50
N ALA A 165 2.93 -5.25 -3.62
CA ALA A 165 3.28 -4.39 -4.75
C ALA A 165 4.36 -3.36 -4.40
N GLY A 166 4.22 -2.64 -3.28
CA GLY A 166 5.06 -1.51 -2.88
C GLY A 166 5.21 -1.40 -1.37
N ASN A 167 5.64 -0.22 -0.90
CA ASN A 167 6.01 0.02 0.50
C ASN A 167 4.97 0.82 1.28
N LEU A 168 4.19 1.64 0.58
CA LEU A 168 3.12 2.44 1.16
C LEU A 168 2.01 2.66 0.13
N TRP A 169 0.78 2.90 0.59
CA TRP A 169 -0.37 3.11 -0.29
C TRP A 169 -1.36 4.11 0.25
N ARG A 170 -1.78 5.05 -0.60
CA ARG A 170 -2.83 6.02 -0.29
C ARG A 170 -4.13 5.32 0.05
N THR A 171 -4.72 5.64 1.20
CA THR A 171 -5.96 5.02 1.69
C THR A 171 -7.22 5.83 1.39
N THR A 172 -7.05 7.08 0.93
CA THR A 172 -8.14 8.05 0.72
C THR A 172 -7.86 8.95 -0.48
N PRO A 173 -8.86 9.70 -0.99
CA PRO A 173 -8.65 10.88 -1.82
C PRO A 173 -7.78 11.93 -1.13
N ASP A 174 -7.40 12.95 -1.90
CA ASP A 174 -6.45 13.97 -1.46
C ASP A 174 -6.92 14.74 -0.23
N ILE A 175 -5.98 14.97 0.69
CA ILE A 175 -6.17 15.87 1.81
C ILE A 175 -6.32 17.31 1.31
N LYS A 176 -7.06 18.10 2.08
CA LYS A 176 -7.17 19.54 1.92
C LYS A 176 -6.76 20.21 3.23
N PRO A 177 -6.23 21.44 3.22
CA PRO A 177 -5.77 22.14 4.42
C PRO A 177 -6.94 22.78 5.20
N ILE A 178 -7.95 21.96 5.52
CA ILE A 178 -9.13 22.28 6.34
C ILE A 178 -9.44 21.11 7.27
N TRP A 179 -9.85 21.42 8.49
CA TRP A 179 -10.06 20.42 9.54
C TRP A 179 -11.03 19.29 9.18
N PRO A 180 -12.17 19.54 8.50
CA PRO A 180 -13.05 18.44 8.08
C PRO A 180 -12.38 17.43 7.16
N SER A 181 -11.41 17.86 6.34
CA SER A 181 -10.67 16.95 5.45
C SER A 181 -9.68 16.09 6.24
N VAL A 182 -8.91 16.71 7.14
CA VAL A 182 -7.98 16.01 8.05
C VAL A 182 -8.73 14.94 8.86
N LEU A 183 -9.86 15.33 9.45
CA LEU A 183 -10.67 14.44 10.29
C LEU A 183 -11.28 13.28 9.49
N ALA A 184 -11.80 13.55 8.27
CA ALA A 184 -12.36 12.51 7.41
C ALA A 184 -11.32 11.47 6.99
N ILE A 185 -10.10 11.91 6.69
CA ILE A 185 -8.98 11.04 6.33
C ILE A 185 -8.54 10.19 7.51
N TYR A 186 -8.35 10.80 8.69
CA TYR A 186 -8.07 10.08 9.92
C TYR A 186 -9.14 9.00 10.22
N GLU A 187 -10.43 9.35 10.13
CA GLU A 187 -11.53 8.42 10.42
C GLU A 187 -11.55 7.21 9.49
N ALA A 188 -11.11 7.38 8.24
CA ALA A 188 -10.95 6.27 7.29
C ALA A 188 -9.70 5.44 7.62
N ASN A 189 -8.55 6.09 7.78
CA ASN A 189 -7.25 5.41 7.89
C ASN A 189 -7.06 4.67 9.22
N VAL A 190 -7.56 5.20 10.34
CA VAL A 190 -7.39 4.60 11.68
C VAL A 190 -7.97 3.18 11.77
N ARG A 191 -8.93 2.83 10.90
CA ARG A 191 -9.58 1.52 10.84
C ARG A 191 -8.74 0.46 10.13
N LEU A 192 -7.68 0.87 9.45
CA LEU A 192 -6.84 0.03 8.59
C LEU A 192 -5.58 -0.49 9.30
N TYR A 193 -5.48 -0.29 10.63
CA TYR A 193 -4.30 -0.63 11.44
C TYR A 193 -3.75 -2.04 11.19
N LYS A 194 -4.62 -3.02 10.93
CA LYS A 194 -4.25 -4.44 10.72
C LYS A 194 -3.46 -4.70 9.43
N TYR A 195 -3.41 -3.73 8.52
CA TYR A 195 -2.71 -3.84 7.25
C TYR A 195 -1.38 -3.07 7.26
N ALA A 196 -1.12 -2.25 8.27
CA ALA A 196 0.16 -1.57 8.43
C ALA A 196 1.15 -2.45 9.20
N SER A 197 2.37 -2.54 8.69
CA SER A 197 3.48 -3.25 9.33
C SER A 197 4.82 -2.75 8.77
N VAL A 198 5.93 -3.20 9.35
CA VAL A 198 7.28 -2.84 8.89
C VAL A 198 7.43 -3.07 7.38
N GLY A 199 7.68 -1.99 6.64
CA GLY A 199 7.87 -2.00 5.19
C GLY A 199 6.58 -1.90 4.36
N ALA A 200 5.41 -1.81 5.00
CA ALA A 200 4.10 -1.81 4.36
C ALA A 200 3.14 -0.87 5.12
N TRP A 201 3.01 0.37 4.67
CA TRP A 201 2.34 1.44 5.42
C TRP A 201 1.06 1.96 4.77
N ASN A 202 0.04 2.19 5.59
CA ASN A 202 -1.11 2.97 5.15
C ASN A 202 -0.71 4.45 5.04
N ASP A 203 -0.99 5.07 3.90
CA ASP A 203 -0.70 6.48 3.63
C ASP A 203 -2.00 7.31 3.66
N PRO A 204 -2.25 8.05 4.76
CA PRO A 204 -3.35 9.01 4.85
C PRO A 204 -3.07 10.33 4.13
N ASP A 205 -2.09 10.41 3.22
CA ASP A 205 -1.66 11.60 2.47
C ASP A 205 -0.72 12.53 3.25
N MET A 206 -0.19 13.53 2.55
CA MET A 206 0.82 14.48 3.03
C MET A 206 0.37 15.32 4.24
N LEU A 207 1.34 15.87 4.97
CA LEU A 207 1.11 16.79 6.07
C LEU A 207 0.75 18.20 5.57
N GLU A 208 -0.49 18.64 5.82
CA GLU A 208 -0.95 20.03 5.67
C GLU A 208 -0.56 20.96 6.83
N VAL A 209 0.40 20.56 7.67
CA VAL A 209 0.84 21.35 8.83
C VAL A 209 1.42 22.69 8.38
N GLY A 210 0.79 23.78 8.80
CA GLY A 210 1.17 25.14 8.39
C GLY A 210 0.51 25.67 7.11
N ASN A 211 -0.31 24.86 6.44
CA ASN A 211 -1.08 25.27 5.27
C ASN A 211 -2.52 25.69 5.64
N GLY A 212 -3.15 26.45 4.75
CA GLY A 212 -4.56 26.84 4.85
C GLY A 212 -4.88 27.67 6.10
N LYS A 213 -5.99 27.34 6.76
CA LYS A 213 -6.50 28.06 7.94
C LYS A 213 -6.71 27.12 9.14
N LEU A 214 -5.89 26.08 9.25
CA LEU A 214 -5.89 25.20 10.42
C LEU A 214 -5.40 25.99 11.64
N THR A 215 -6.10 25.86 12.76
CA THR A 215 -5.65 26.42 14.04
C THR A 215 -4.40 25.71 14.54
N TYR A 216 -3.71 26.30 15.52
CA TYR A 216 -2.52 25.67 16.12
C TYR A 216 -2.85 24.27 16.70
N GLU A 217 -3.97 24.12 17.39
CA GLU A 217 -4.38 22.83 17.96
C GLU A 217 -4.82 21.82 16.88
N GLU A 218 -5.41 22.27 15.78
CA GLU A 218 -5.71 21.40 14.63
C GLU A 218 -4.42 20.92 13.96
N ASN A 219 -3.40 21.78 13.82
CA ASN A 219 -2.08 21.38 13.31
C ASN A 219 -1.39 20.38 14.25
N LYS A 220 -1.41 20.61 15.57
CA LYS A 220 -0.88 19.67 16.57
C LYS A 220 -1.60 18.33 16.51
N SER A 221 -2.93 18.35 16.41
CA SER A 221 -3.75 17.14 16.30
C SER A 221 -3.42 16.38 15.02
N HIS A 222 -3.38 17.08 13.88
CA HIS A 222 -3.01 16.50 12.59
C HIS A 222 -1.68 15.76 12.65
N PHE A 223 -0.62 16.43 13.13
CA PHE A 223 0.70 15.82 13.25
C PHE A 223 0.72 14.63 14.22
N SER A 224 0.09 14.76 15.40
CA SER A 224 0.03 13.69 16.40
C SER A 224 -0.69 12.45 15.87
N LEU A 225 -1.80 12.64 15.14
CA LEU A 225 -2.58 11.54 14.57
C LEU A 225 -1.80 10.79 13.50
N TRP A 226 -1.05 11.49 12.64
CA TRP A 226 -0.19 10.86 11.64
C TRP A 226 0.91 10.02 12.31
N CYS A 227 1.57 10.56 13.33
CA CYS A 227 2.60 9.83 14.08
C CYS A 227 2.02 8.59 14.79
N MET A 228 0.86 8.73 15.42
CA MET A 228 0.15 7.60 16.04
C MET A 228 -0.23 6.54 15.01
N MET A 229 -0.62 6.96 13.80
CA MET A 229 -0.99 6.03 12.73
C MET A 229 0.20 5.35 12.03
N ALA A 230 1.45 5.68 12.39
CA ALA A 230 2.66 5.25 11.65
C ALA A 230 2.56 5.63 10.16
N ALA A 231 2.10 6.86 9.90
CA ALA A 231 1.87 7.37 8.56
C ALA A 231 3.17 7.95 7.97
N PRO A 232 3.35 7.92 6.64
CA PRO A 232 4.43 8.66 6.00
C PRO A 232 4.39 10.16 6.38
N LEU A 233 5.44 10.66 7.03
CA LEU A 233 5.56 12.08 7.42
C LEU A 233 6.14 12.92 6.27
N ILE A 234 5.37 13.08 5.19
CA ILE A 234 5.76 13.86 4.02
C ILE A 234 5.22 15.29 4.15
N LEU A 235 6.11 16.29 4.20
CA LEU A 235 5.73 17.70 4.30
C LEU A 235 5.06 18.20 3.02
N GLY A 236 3.83 18.73 3.14
CA GLY A 236 3.09 19.36 2.05
C GLY A 236 3.17 20.90 2.05
N ASN A 237 3.95 21.49 2.94
CA ASN A 237 4.05 22.93 3.14
C ASN A 237 5.29 23.57 2.49
N ASP A 238 5.30 24.89 2.39
CA ASP A 238 6.46 25.65 1.92
C ASP A 238 7.46 25.88 3.05
N ILE A 239 8.50 25.04 3.11
CA ILE A 239 9.54 25.09 4.15
C ILE A 239 10.34 26.40 4.16
N ARG A 240 10.31 27.19 3.07
CA ARG A 240 11.03 28.49 3.00
C ARG A 240 10.41 29.52 3.95
N THR A 241 9.16 29.31 4.35
CA THR A 241 8.46 30.17 5.33
C THR A 241 9.03 30.05 6.74
N PHE A 242 9.88 29.04 6.99
CA PHE A 242 10.60 28.86 8.25
C PHE A 242 11.97 29.53 8.27
N ILE A 243 12.32 30.31 7.24
CA ILE A 243 13.60 31.00 7.13
C ILE A 243 13.38 32.50 7.30
N ASN A 244 14.11 33.10 8.22
CA ASN A 244 14.14 34.53 8.47
C ASN A 244 14.84 35.28 7.32
N SER A 245 14.69 36.60 7.27
CA SER A 245 15.30 37.44 6.23
C SER A 245 16.83 37.43 6.23
N ASP A 246 17.45 37.04 7.35
CA ASP A 246 18.90 36.87 7.49
C ASP A 246 19.40 35.50 6.98
N GLY A 247 18.50 34.61 6.56
CA GLY A 247 18.82 33.27 6.06
C GLY A 247 18.84 32.18 7.13
N GLU A 248 18.61 32.52 8.40
CA GLU A 248 18.60 31.56 9.51
C GLU A 248 17.19 30.97 9.74
N VAL A 249 17.13 29.80 10.38
CA VAL A 249 15.86 29.15 10.73
C VAL A 249 15.12 29.96 11.81
N ASP A 250 13.83 30.23 11.60
CA ASP A 250 12.95 30.83 12.61
C ASP A 250 12.58 29.79 13.67
N GLU A 251 13.44 29.61 14.67
CA GLU A 251 13.20 28.73 15.81
C GLU A 251 12.01 29.17 16.69
N SER A 252 11.50 30.39 16.52
CA SER A 252 10.30 30.88 17.23
C SER A 252 8.98 30.49 16.54
N ASN A 253 9.08 29.92 15.33
CA ASN A 253 7.92 29.54 14.54
C ASN A 253 7.18 28.36 15.17
N LYS A 254 5.93 28.61 15.59
CA LYS A 254 5.07 27.61 16.23
C LYS A 254 4.69 26.43 15.33
N VAL A 255 4.65 26.61 14.00
CA VAL A 255 4.38 25.51 13.07
C VAL A 255 5.61 24.64 12.93
N LEU A 256 6.79 25.25 12.88
CA LEU A 256 8.05 24.51 12.84
C LEU A 256 8.25 23.68 14.11
N SER A 257 7.87 24.19 15.29
CA SER A 257 7.98 23.43 16.54
C SER A 257 7.10 22.17 16.56
N ILE A 258 5.94 22.19 15.89
CA ILE A 258 5.11 20.98 15.65
C ILE A 258 5.90 19.96 14.85
N LEU A 259 6.46 20.37 13.71
CA LEU A 259 7.17 19.49 12.79
C LEU A 259 8.51 18.96 13.31
N LYS A 260 9.14 19.68 14.25
CA LYS A 260 10.42 19.30 14.88
C LYS A 260 10.26 18.51 16.18
N ASN A 261 9.04 18.17 16.61
CA ASN A 261 8.83 17.42 17.85
C ASN A 261 9.42 16.01 17.73
N LYS A 262 10.60 15.81 18.31
CA LYS A 262 11.37 14.57 18.23
C LYS A 262 10.69 13.40 18.91
N GLU A 263 9.97 13.65 20.01
CA GLU A 263 9.29 12.60 20.76
C GLU A 263 8.11 12.04 19.95
N LEU A 264 7.32 12.90 19.30
CA LEU A 264 6.26 12.45 18.38
C LEU A 264 6.80 11.75 17.13
N ILE A 265 7.91 12.23 16.56
CA ILE A 265 8.59 11.53 15.46
C ILE A 265 9.09 10.16 15.93
N ALA A 266 9.60 10.04 17.15
CA ALA A 266 10.00 8.75 17.70
C ALA A 266 8.81 7.80 17.88
N ILE A 267 7.63 8.31 18.25
CA ILE A 267 6.39 7.51 18.23
C ILE A 267 6.12 7.00 16.82
N ASP A 268 6.19 7.86 15.79
CA ASP A 268 5.99 7.46 14.38
C ASP A 268 6.97 6.37 13.94
N GLN A 269 8.27 6.59 14.21
CA GLN A 269 9.41 5.79 13.78
C GLN A 269 9.71 4.58 14.68
N ASP A 270 8.83 4.26 15.62
CA ASP A 270 9.00 3.14 16.54
C ASP A 270 9.21 1.81 15.78
N LYS A 271 10.20 1.02 16.22
CA LYS A 271 10.63 -0.19 15.50
C LYS A 271 9.64 -1.34 15.57
N LYS A 272 8.69 -1.33 16.52
CA LYS A 272 7.59 -2.31 16.51
C LYS A 272 6.74 -2.15 15.26
N GLY A 273 6.76 -0.96 14.64
CA GLY A 273 6.21 -0.70 13.33
C GLY A 273 4.72 -0.98 13.23
N CYS A 274 3.99 -0.71 14.31
CA CYS A 274 2.55 -0.93 14.42
C CYS A 274 1.82 0.40 14.31
N GLN A 275 0.77 0.47 13.48
CA GLN A 275 -0.19 1.56 13.52
C GLN A 275 -1.01 1.52 14.83
N CYS A 276 -1.38 2.69 15.37
CA CYS A 276 -2.25 2.76 16.56
C CYS A 276 -3.62 2.10 16.32
N ARG A 277 -4.25 1.70 17.42
CA ARG A 277 -5.63 1.22 17.44
C ARG A 277 -6.52 2.20 18.19
N ARG A 278 -7.74 2.39 17.70
CA ARG A 278 -8.79 3.12 18.40
C ARG A 278 -9.50 2.22 19.38
N VAL A 279 -9.18 2.33 20.67
CA VAL A 279 -9.73 1.48 21.75
C VAL A 279 -11.04 2.02 22.33
N LYS A 280 -11.26 3.33 22.24
CA LYS A 280 -12.52 3.98 22.61
C LYS A 280 -12.89 5.03 21.60
N THR A 281 -14.16 5.10 21.24
CA THR A 281 -14.66 6.07 20.27
C THR A 281 -16.09 6.49 20.58
N ASN A 282 -16.38 7.76 20.36
CA ASN A 282 -17.72 8.30 20.27
C ASN A 282 -17.74 9.44 19.22
N VAL A 283 -18.85 10.17 19.13
CA VAL A 283 -19.01 11.24 18.14
C VAL A 283 -17.98 12.36 18.32
N ILE A 284 -17.60 12.66 19.57
CA ILE A 284 -16.81 13.85 19.92
C ILE A 284 -15.38 13.54 20.33
N SER A 285 -15.00 12.28 20.54
CA SER A 285 -13.68 11.93 21.06
C SER A 285 -13.29 10.49 20.76
N ASP A 286 -11.99 10.26 20.64
CA ASP A 286 -11.36 8.96 20.47
C ASP A 286 -10.20 8.79 21.48
N VAL A 287 -9.96 7.54 21.91
CA VAL A 287 -8.72 7.15 22.59
C VAL A 287 -7.96 6.21 21.68
N LEU A 288 -6.72 6.60 21.36
CA LEU A 288 -5.82 5.83 20.50
C LEU A 288 -4.68 5.26 21.34
N VAL A 289 -4.30 4.02 21.02
CA VAL A 289 -3.25 3.29 21.72
C VAL A 289 -2.30 2.70 20.68
N LYS A 290 -1.01 3.00 20.78
CA LYS A 290 0.05 2.44 19.92
C LYS A 290 1.03 1.67 20.81
N PRO A 291 1.12 0.34 20.71
CA PRO A 291 2.16 -0.40 21.40
C PRO A 291 3.52 -0.06 20.77
N LEU A 292 4.54 0.11 21.60
CA LEU A 292 5.89 0.48 21.17
C LEU A 292 6.89 -0.68 21.40
N GLU A 293 8.06 -0.58 20.79
CA GLU A 293 9.18 -1.48 21.08
C GLU A 293 9.52 -1.41 22.59
N GLY A 294 9.89 -2.54 23.20
CA GLY A 294 10.29 -2.57 24.61
C GLY A 294 9.14 -2.62 25.64
N GLY A 295 7.88 -2.65 25.20
CA GLY A 295 6.72 -2.84 26.09
C GLY A 295 6.10 -1.53 26.61
N GLU A 296 6.55 -0.39 26.09
CA GLU A 296 5.91 0.91 26.30
C GLU A 296 4.67 1.08 25.42
N VAL A 297 3.89 2.12 25.70
CA VAL A 297 2.67 2.43 24.95
C VAL A 297 2.52 3.93 24.77
N ALA A 298 2.22 4.37 23.54
CA ALA A 298 1.75 5.72 23.29
C ALA A 298 0.23 5.78 23.42
N VAL A 299 -0.28 6.79 24.12
CA VAL A 299 -1.71 7.01 24.34
C VAL A 299 -2.07 8.41 23.86
N CYS A 300 -3.09 8.52 23.01
CA CYS A 300 -3.61 9.80 22.53
C CYS A 300 -5.09 9.94 22.91
N LEU A 301 -5.40 11.00 23.66
CA LEU A 301 -6.75 11.43 23.99
C LEU A 301 -7.18 12.49 22.96
N PHE A 302 -7.91 12.08 21.94
CA PHE A 302 -8.25 12.95 20.81
C PHE A 302 -9.67 13.52 20.95
N ASN A 303 -9.78 14.83 21.15
CA ASN A 303 -11.04 15.57 21.11
C ASN A 303 -11.36 16.02 19.67
N LYS A 304 -12.46 15.52 19.12
CA LYS A 304 -12.96 15.85 17.77
C LYS A 304 -13.91 17.06 17.76
N SER A 305 -14.32 17.53 18.94
CA SER A 305 -15.26 18.64 19.09
C SER A 305 -14.56 20.00 19.13
N PRO A 306 -15.25 21.09 18.77
CA PRO A 306 -14.67 22.43 18.81
C PRO A 306 -14.58 23.03 20.22
N SER A 307 -14.99 22.30 21.26
CA SER A 307 -15.02 22.77 22.64
C SER A 307 -14.09 21.93 23.51
N THR A 308 -13.49 22.55 24.52
CA THR A 308 -12.66 21.84 25.50
C THR A 308 -13.44 20.70 26.13
N LEU A 309 -12.79 19.53 26.23
CA LEU A 309 -13.38 18.31 26.76
C LEU A 309 -12.37 17.67 27.71
N ASN A 310 -12.74 17.49 28.98
CA ASN A 310 -11.95 16.71 29.92
C ASN A 310 -12.07 15.22 29.55
N MET A 311 -10.95 14.60 29.23
CA MET A 311 -10.87 13.18 28.86
C MET A 311 -10.10 12.42 29.93
N THR A 312 -10.50 11.18 30.20
CA THR A 312 -9.81 10.33 31.18
C THR A 312 -9.78 8.90 30.69
N VAL A 313 -8.64 8.24 30.85
CA VAL A 313 -8.45 6.82 30.53
C VAL A 313 -7.72 6.09 31.66
N SER A 314 -8.07 4.82 31.84
CA SER A 314 -7.39 3.89 32.74
C SER A 314 -6.25 3.19 31.99
N LEU A 315 -5.03 3.35 32.48
CA LEU A 315 -3.84 2.67 31.98
C LEU A 315 -3.88 1.16 32.28
N LYS A 316 -4.54 0.76 33.36
CA LYS A 316 -4.80 -0.67 33.64
C LYS A 316 -5.69 -1.30 32.58
N SER A 317 -6.76 -0.62 32.19
CA SER A 317 -7.60 -1.08 31.07
C SER A 317 -6.83 -1.12 29.74
N ILE A 318 -5.90 -0.18 29.51
CA ILE A 318 -5.01 -0.23 28.34
C ILE A 318 -4.04 -1.42 28.43
N ALA A 319 -3.50 -1.72 29.60
CA ALA A 319 -2.62 -2.87 29.83
C ALA A 319 -3.34 -4.22 29.64
N ASP A 320 -4.66 -4.26 29.82
CA ASP A 320 -5.49 -5.45 29.57
C ASP A 320 -5.82 -5.67 28.07
N GLU A 321 -5.50 -4.71 27.19
CA GLU A 321 -5.70 -4.87 25.75
C GLU A 321 -4.72 -5.92 25.18
N ALA A 322 -5.24 -6.92 24.48
CA ALA A 322 -4.46 -8.08 24.01
C ALA A 322 -3.30 -7.77 23.03
N PHE A 323 -3.18 -6.53 22.57
CA PHE A 323 -2.12 -6.07 21.66
C PHE A 323 -1.09 -5.15 22.34
N VAL A 324 -1.21 -4.97 23.65
CA VAL A 324 -0.37 -4.11 24.48
C VAL A 324 0.44 -5.01 25.42
N ASP A 325 1.75 -4.74 25.51
CA ASP A 325 2.67 -5.50 26.36
C ASP A 325 3.01 -4.73 27.67
N LEU A 326 2.15 -3.78 28.04
CA LEU A 326 2.32 -2.95 29.23
C LEU A 326 1.97 -3.75 30.49
N ASN A 327 2.81 -3.66 31.52
CA ASN A 327 2.54 -4.33 32.79
C ASN A 327 1.28 -3.75 33.48
N ASN A 328 0.34 -4.61 33.89
CA ASN A 328 -0.88 -4.22 34.61
C ASN A 328 -0.68 -4.12 36.14
N SER A 329 0.56 -4.01 36.62
CA SER A 329 0.88 -3.93 38.05
C SER A 329 1.82 -2.77 38.35
N GLY A 330 1.59 -2.10 39.48
CA GLY A 330 2.41 -0.99 39.96
C GLY A 330 1.91 0.39 39.53
N ASN A 331 2.84 1.34 39.53
CA ASN A 331 2.60 2.72 39.11
C ASN A 331 3.12 2.90 37.68
N TYR A 332 2.45 3.74 36.91
CA TYR A 332 2.84 4.13 35.58
C TYR A 332 3.54 5.49 35.63
N GLN A 333 4.72 5.56 35.03
CA GLN A 333 5.31 6.83 34.63
C GLN A 333 4.82 7.15 33.22
N TYR A 334 4.39 8.39 32.99
CA TYR A 334 4.03 8.86 31.66
C TYR A 334 4.63 10.24 31.42
N THR A 335 4.90 10.54 30.15
CA THR A 335 5.42 11.83 29.68
C THR A 335 4.44 12.40 28.66
N GLU A 336 4.01 13.65 28.85
CA GLU A 336 3.23 14.38 27.85
C GLU A 336 4.20 14.93 26.79
N LEU A 337 3.98 14.60 25.51
CA LEU A 337 5.00 14.75 24.47
C LEU A 337 5.06 16.15 23.84
N TRP A 338 4.14 17.05 24.19
CA TRP A 338 4.13 18.44 23.73
C TRP A 338 4.83 19.39 24.69
N ASP A 339 4.79 19.14 26.01
CA ASP A 339 5.50 19.93 27.02
C ASP A 339 6.68 19.19 27.68
N ASN A 340 6.83 17.89 27.43
CA ASN A 340 7.82 16.99 28.03
C ASN A 340 7.71 16.87 29.56
N GLU A 341 6.54 17.18 30.13
CA GLU A 341 6.28 16.97 31.55
C GLU A 341 6.08 15.49 31.85
N THR A 342 6.81 15.01 32.85
CA THR A 342 6.73 13.61 33.31
C THR A 342 6.01 13.54 34.63
N SER A 343 5.08 12.59 34.74
CA SER A 343 4.26 12.38 35.92
C SER A 343 4.11 10.89 36.23
N VAL A 344 3.63 10.57 37.45
CA VAL A 344 3.39 9.20 37.90
C VAL A 344 1.93 9.07 38.33
N THR A 345 1.27 8.00 37.90
CA THR A 345 -0.11 7.66 38.28
C THR A 345 -0.22 6.18 38.60
N ASN A 346 -1.20 5.81 39.42
CA ASN A 346 -1.46 4.41 39.74
C ASN A 346 -2.46 3.75 38.78
N ASP A 347 -3.12 4.55 37.92
CA ASP A 347 -4.10 4.05 36.95
C ASP A 347 -4.46 5.09 35.89
N LYS A 348 -4.93 6.28 36.29
CA LYS A 348 -5.61 7.18 35.35
C LYS A 348 -4.73 8.34 34.89
N ILE A 349 -4.87 8.68 33.62
CA ILE A 349 -4.43 9.96 33.06
C ILE A 349 -5.66 10.78 32.65
N THR A 350 -5.60 12.08 32.89
CA THR A 350 -6.64 13.05 32.56
C THR A 350 -6.01 14.21 31.81
N ALA A 351 -6.66 14.66 30.74
CA ALA A 351 -6.28 15.82 29.93
C ALA A 351 -7.50 16.69 29.63
#